data_AF-T0D216-F1
#
_entry.id   AF-T0D216-F1
#
_cell.length_a   1.000
_cell.length_b   1.000
_cell.length_c   1.000
_cell.angle_alpha   90.00
_cell.angle_beta   90.00
_cell.angle_gamma   90.00
#
_symmetry.space_group_name_H-M   'P 1'
#
loop_
_entity.id
_entity.type
_entity.pdbx_description
1 polymer ?
#
loop_
_entity_poly.entity_id
_entity_poly.type
_entity_poly.pdbx_seq_one_letter_code
_entity_poly.pdbx_strand_id
1 'polypeptide(L)'
;MSDEWLRAVKYGMEQEHAERYPETWHSFDGRKGILEFTQWAASLPIYIETERVILLHGGMDPNSHFKEQDERELLWSRNMEFIPQEYRDNKRIVHGHTPVPNPLILVDRINIDTGCVYGGHLTALSLDALEEGEVILKSVEGFVRRDAVRFG
;
A
#
# COMPACT_ATOMS: atom_id res chain seq x y z
N MET A 1 -30.59 7.81 -1.81
CA MET A 1 -29.13 7.87 -1.57
C MET A 1 -28.89 6.93 -0.41
N SER A 2 -28.12 5.87 -0.63
CA SER A 2 -27.93 4.80 0.33
C SER A 2 -26.83 5.15 1.36
N ASP A 3 -26.87 4.53 2.55
CA ASP A 3 -26.02 4.68 3.77
C ASP A 3 -24.52 4.30 3.57
N GLU A 4 -24.07 4.54 2.36
CA GLU A 4 -23.38 3.59 1.50
C GLU A 4 -22.43 4.38 0.58
N TRP A 5 -22.67 5.70 0.42
CA TRP A 5 -21.72 6.65 -0.16
C TRP A 5 -20.35 6.66 0.52
N LEU A 6 -20.19 6.01 1.69
CA LEU A 6 -20.31 6.54 3.07
C LEU A 6 -19.76 5.55 4.13
N ARG A 7 -19.44 4.33 3.71
CA ARG A 7 -18.05 3.88 3.91
C ARG A 7 -17.18 4.64 2.89
N ALA A 8 -17.32 5.97 2.88
CA ALA A 8 -16.98 6.88 1.79
C ALA A 8 -15.50 7.06 1.84
N VAL A 9 -14.82 6.69 0.77
CA VAL A 9 -13.38 6.55 0.77
C VAL A 9 -12.90 5.46 1.75
N LYS A 10 -13.80 4.60 2.24
CA LYS A 10 -13.67 3.55 3.28
C LYS A 10 -12.29 3.59 3.93
N TYR A 11 -12.23 4.36 5.04
CA TYR A 11 -11.06 4.62 5.88
C TYR A 11 -10.17 5.84 5.53
N GLY A 12 -10.57 6.74 4.61
CA GLY A 12 -9.80 7.97 4.34
C GLY A 12 -10.49 9.34 4.11
N MET A 13 -11.77 9.49 3.72
CA MET A 13 -12.37 10.83 3.49
C MET A 13 -13.90 10.90 3.67
N GLU A 14 -14.33 11.75 4.60
CA GLU A 14 -15.70 12.22 4.78
C GLU A 14 -16.07 13.34 3.78
N GLN A 15 -17.36 13.67 3.66
CA GLN A 15 -17.88 14.70 2.75
C GLN A 15 -17.25 16.10 2.97
N GLU A 16 -16.81 16.43 4.19
CA GLU A 16 -16.04 17.64 4.54
C GLU A 16 -14.66 17.73 3.86
N HIS A 17 -14.05 16.61 3.47
CA HIS A 17 -12.70 16.60 2.89
C HIS A 17 -12.66 17.09 1.43
N ALA A 18 -13.78 17.02 0.70
CA ALA A 18 -13.86 17.54 -0.66
C ALA A 18 -13.71 19.08 -0.71
N GLU A 19 -14.17 19.78 0.34
CA GLU A 19 -13.98 21.22 0.50
C GLU A 19 -12.56 21.58 0.97
N ARG A 20 -11.92 20.67 1.72
CA ARG A 20 -10.54 20.84 2.23
C ARG A 20 -9.45 20.54 1.18
N TYR A 21 -9.73 19.69 0.19
CA TYR A 21 -8.80 19.35 -0.89
C TYR A 21 -9.42 19.60 -2.28
N PRO A 22 -9.64 20.87 -2.65
CA PRO A 22 -10.24 21.22 -3.93
C PRO A 22 -9.44 20.67 -5.11
N GLU A 23 -8.10 20.58 -5.01
CA GLU A 23 -7.24 20.07 -6.09
C GLU A 23 -7.58 18.61 -6.48
N THR A 24 -7.84 17.75 -5.48
CA THR A 24 -8.28 16.36 -5.72
C THR A 24 -9.60 16.35 -6.44
N TRP A 25 -10.55 17.19 -6.02
CA TRP A 25 -11.87 17.30 -6.64
C TRP A 25 -11.82 17.79 -8.09
N HIS A 26 -10.98 18.80 -8.38
CA HIS A 26 -10.77 19.32 -9.74
C HIS A 26 -10.10 18.30 -10.64
N SER A 27 -9.25 17.41 -10.09
CA SER A 27 -8.60 16.33 -10.85
C SER A 27 -9.57 15.25 -11.36
N PHE A 28 -10.79 15.19 -10.82
CA PHE A 28 -11.82 14.21 -11.21
C PHE A 28 -12.96 14.80 -12.06
N ASP A 29 -12.78 15.97 -12.67
CA ASP A 29 -13.82 16.66 -13.47
C ASP A 29 -15.14 16.85 -12.68
N GLY A 30 -15.02 17.08 -11.36
CA GLY A 30 -16.14 17.23 -10.43
C GLY A 30 -16.76 15.90 -9.97
N ARG A 31 -18.10 15.85 -9.88
CA ARG A 31 -18.84 14.76 -9.18
C ARG A 31 -18.86 13.43 -9.93
N LYS A 32 -18.71 13.42 -11.25
CA LYS A 32 -18.88 12.19 -12.04
C LYS A 32 -17.64 11.31 -11.94
N GLY A 33 -16.44 11.88 -12.09
CA GLY A 33 -15.19 11.12 -12.01
C GLY A 33 -14.91 10.58 -10.62
N ILE A 34 -15.28 11.31 -9.55
CA ILE A 34 -15.05 10.83 -8.19
C ILE A 34 -15.92 9.62 -7.83
N LEU A 35 -17.16 9.55 -8.33
CA LEU A 35 -18.04 8.40 -8.07
C LEU A 35 -17.54 7.14 -8.78
N GLU A 36 -17.20 7.25 -10.06
CA GLU A 36 -16.63 6.14 -10.84
C GLU A 36 -15.30 5.66 -10.23
N PHE A 37 -14.43 6.59 -9.84
CA PHE A 37 -13.15 6.27 -9.18
C PHE A 37 -13.35 5.59 -7.82
N THR A 38 -14.23 6.11 -6.97
CA THR A 38 -14.45 5.54 -5.63
C THR A 38 -15.10 4.16 -5.70
N GLN A 39 -16.00 3.93 -6.65
CA GLN A 39 -16.55 2.60 -6.92
C GLN A 39 -15.47 1.62 -7.38
N TRP A 40 -14.60 2.06 -8.31
CA TRP A 40 -13.47 1.26 -8.73
C TRP A 40 -12.53 0.93 -7.56
N ALA A 41 -12.12 1.93 -6.78
CA ALA A 41 -11.21 1.75 -5.64
C ALA A 41 -11.81 0.82 -4.58
N ALA A 42 -13.11 0.96 -4.28
CA ALA A 42 -13.82 0.09 -3.34
C ALA A 42 -13.98 -1.35 -3.85
N SER A 43 -13.82 -1.60 -5.15
CA SER A 43 -13.89 -2.94 -5.75
C SER A 43 -12.55 -3.68 -5.72
N LEU A 44 -11.44 -2.99 -5.42
CA LEU A 44 -10.12 -3.60 -5.35
C LEU A 44 -9.99 -4.52 -4.13
N PRO A 45 -9.23 -5.62 -4.23
CA PRO A 45 -8.97 -6.47 -3.07
C PRO A 45 -8.16 -5.71 -2.02
N ILE A 46 -8.48 -5.95 -0.74
CA ILE A 46 -7.78 -5.35 0.40
C ILE A 46 -6.34 -5.86 0.51
N TYR A 47 -6.12 -7.12 0.14
CA TYR A 47 -4.81 -7.74 0.03
C TYR A 47 -4.78 -8.70 -1.16
N ILE A 48 -3.59 -8.96 -1.67
CA ILE A 48 -3.35 -10.04 -2.65
C ILE A 48 -2.41 -11.05 -2.01
N GLU A 49 -2.83 -12.31 -2.01
CA GLU A 49 -2.03 -13.42 -1.48
C GLU A 49 -1.47 -14.24 -2.64
N THR A 50 -0.18 -14.55 -2.56
CA THR A 50 0.52 -15.47 -3.48
C THR A 50 1.14 -16.61 -2.68
N GLU A 51 1.86 -17.51 -3.34
CA GLU A 51 2.63 -18.56 -2.65
C GLU A 51 3.77 -18.00 -1.79
N ARG A 52 4.32 -16.83 -2.14
CA ARG A 52 5.55 -16.28 -1.52
C ARG A 52 5.32 -15.04 -0.67
N VAL A 53 4.35 -14.22 -1.04
CA VAL A 53 4.10 -12.91 -0.42
C VAL A 53 2.62 -12.62 -0.21
N ILE A 54 2.35 -11.76 0.75
CA ILE A 54 1.07 -11.09 0.96
C ILE A 54 1.28 -9.60 0.68
N LEU A 55 0.54 -9.05 -0.27
CA LEU A 55 0.55 -7.64 -0.65
C LEU A 55 -0.57 -6.92 0.09
N LEU A 56 -0.26 -5.84 0.81
CA LEU A 56 -1.22 -5.05 1.58
C LEU A 56 -0.80 -3.57 1.59
N HIS A 57 -1.76 -2.64 1.72
CA HIS A 57 -1.45 -1.21 1.58
C HIS A 57 -0.64 -0.68 2.77
N GLY A 58 -1.14 -0.87 3.99
CA GLY A 58 -0.60 -0.31 5.22
C GLY A 58 0.46 -1.18 5.87
N GLY A 59 -0.04 -2.19 6.56
CA GLY A 59 0.70 -3.09 7.44
C GLY A 59 -0.28 -4.07 8.07
N MET A 60 0.06 -4.67 9.19
CA MET A 60 -0.86 -5.51 9.94
C MET A 60 -0.49 -5.51 11.42
N ASP A 61 -1.45 -5.85 12.28
CA ASP A 61 -1.18 -6.14 13.68
C ASP A 61 -0.25 -7.37 13.76
N PRO A 62 0.91 -7.29 14.43
CA PRO A 62 1.83 -8.41 14.58
C PRO A 62 1.34 -9.48 15.57
N ASN A 63 0.18 -9.30 16.20
CA ASN A 63 -0.36 -10.22 17.22
C ASN A 63 -1.55 -11.06 16.73
N SER A 64 -1.93 -10.96 15.44
CA SER A 64 -3.08 -11.68 14.88
C SER A 64 -2.82 -12.08 13.43
N HIS A 65 -3.42 -13.20 13.01
CA HIS A 65 -3.33 -13.66 11.64
C HIS A 65 -3.95 -12.66 10.65
N PHE A 66 -3.32 -12.37 9.53
CA PHE A 66 -3.77 -11.30 8.61
C PHE A 66 -5.22 -11.47 8.11
N LYS A 67 -5.68 -12.71 7.95
CA LYS A 67 -7.06 -13.04 7.53
C LYS A 67 -8.12 -12.79 8.61
N GLU A 68 -7.70 -12.55 9.86
CA GLU A 68 -8.59 -12.32 11.01
C GLU A 68 -8.71 -10.83 11.36
N GLN A 69 -7.92 -9.97 10.71
CA GLN A 69 -7.87 -8.53 11.01
C GLN A 69 -8.94 -7.74 10.24
N ASP A 70 -9.35 -6.60 10.81
CA ASP A 70 -10.23 -5.66 10.12
C ASP A 70 -9.54 -5.07 8.88
N GLU A 71 -10.31 -4.83 7.82
CA GLU A 71 -9.80 -4.21 6.59
C GLU A 71 -9.08 -2.88 6.84
N ARG A 72 -9.50 -2.11 7.85
CA ARG A 72 -8.85 -0.86 8.26
C ARG A 72 -7.40 -1.09 8.66
N GLU A 73 -7.14 -2.15 9.40
CA GLU A 73 -5.80 -2.44 9.91
C GLU A 73 -4.88 -2.73 8.72
N LEU A 74 -5.32 -3.59 7.80
CA LEU A 74 -4.56 -3.93 6.59
C LEU A 74 -4.29 -2.71 5.69
N LEU A 75 -5.22 -1.76 5.65
CA LEU A 75 -5.10 -0.54 4.85
C LEU A 75 -4.29 0.57 5.52
N TRP A 76 -4.37 0.75 6.85
CA TRP A 76 -3.88 1.97 7.51
C TRP A 76 -2.87 1.75 8.63
N SER A 77 -2.56 0.50 8.96
CA SER A 77 -1.56 0.23 9.98
C SER A 77 -0.21 0.81 9.58
N ARG A 78 0.46 1.41 10.56
CA ARG A 78 1.86 1.86 10.48
C ARG A 78 2.74 1.08 11.45
N ASN A 79 2.24 -0.03 12.00
CA ASN A 79 2.99 -0.84 12.94
C ASN A 79 4.18 -1.52 12.24
N MET A 80 5.39 -1.26 12.74
CA MET A 80 6.65 -1.78 12.21
C MET A 80 7.27 -2.86 13.12
N GLU A 81 6.56 -3.33 14.15
CA GLU A 81 6.97 -4.45 15.00
C GLU A 81 6.99 -5.76 14.21
N PHE A 82 7.94 -6.65 14.52
CA PHE A 82 8.14 -7.93 13.85
C PHE A 82 6.86 -8.78 13.78
N ILE A 83 6.53 -9.30 12.58
CA ILE A 83 5.39 -10.21 12.39
C ILE A 83 5.86 -11.68 12.41
N PRO A 84 5.40 -12.48 13.41
CA PRO A 84 5.61 -13.92 13.47
C PRO A 84 5.16 -14.66 12.21
N GLN A 85 5.84 -15.74 11.85
CA GLN A 85 5.59 -16.49 10.60
C GLN A 85 4.17 -17.09 10.58
N GLU A 86 3.67 -17.54 11.72
CA GLU A 86 2.34 -18.11 11.91
C GLU A 86 1.22 -17.13 11.60
N TYR A 87 1.45 -15.82 11.68
CA TYR A 87 0.42 -14.81 11.38
C TYR A 87 0.43 -14.35 9.92
N ARG A 88 1.41 -14.82 9.14
CA ARG A 88 1.60 -14.48 7.72
C ARG A 88 1.78 -15.70 6.84
N ASP A 89 1.31 -16.88 7.27
CA ASP A 89 1.38 -18.12 6.50
C ASP A 89 2.81 -18.44 5.97
N ASN A 90 3.86 -18.11 6.73
CA ASN A 90 5.29 -18.17 6.34
C ASN A 90 5.70 -17.29 5.14
N LYS A 91 4.83 -16.39 4.67
CA LYS A 91 5.04 -15.50 3.53
C LYS A 91 5.58 -14.16 3.98
N ARG A 92 6.31 -13.44 3.13
CA ARG A 92 6.69 -12.05 3.45
C ARG A 92 5.55 -11.09 3.15
N ILE A 93 5.46 -10.03 3.95
CA ILE A 93 4.55 -8.93 3.71
C ILE A 93 5.21 -7.94 2.75
N VAL A 94 4.51 -7.49 1.70
CA VAL A 94 4.95 -6.38 0.85
C VAL A 94 3.94 -5.26 0.98
N HIS A 95 4.40 -4.08 1.38
CA HIS A 95 3.50 -2.97 1.73
C HIS A 95 4.06 -1.59 1.39
N GLY A 96 3.24 -0.56 1.62
CA GLY A 96 3.60 0.85 1.47
C GLY A 96 3.05 1.69 2.62
N HIS A 97 2.38 2.80 2.28
CA HIS A 97 1.63 3.70 3.17
C HIS A 97 2.46 4.53 4.16
N THR A 98 3.57 3.98 4.66
CA THR A 98 4.48 4.65 5.59
C THR A 98 5.78 4.98 4.83
N PRO A 99 5.94 6.21 4.33
CA PRO A 99 7.10 6.57 3.51
C PRO A 99 8.41 6.39 4.26
N VAL A 100 9.39 5.78 3.60
CA VAL A 100 10.77 5.61 4.08
C VAL A 100 11.77 6.14 3.04
N PRO A 101 12.96 6.63 3.42
CA PRO A 101 13.90 7.21 2.44
C PRO A 101 14.43 6.22 1.38
N ASN A 102 14.49 4.93 1.73
CA ASN A 102 14.92 3.84 0.86
C ASN A 102 14.01 2.62 1.12
N PRO A 103 13.87 1.69 0.16
CA PRO A 103 13.10 0.47 0.38
C PRO A 103 13.58 -0.26 1.63
N LEU A 104 12.66 -0.56 2.54
CA LEU A 104 12.98 -1.28 3.77
C LEU A 104 12.77 -2.77 3.52
N ILE A 105 13.82 -3.57 3.69
CA ILE A 105 13.78 -5.00 3.40
C ILE A 105 14.15 -5.76 4.67
N LEU A 106 13.15 -6.41 5.26
CA LEU A 106 13.23 -7.21 6.46
C LEU A 106 12.82 -8.66 6.16
N VAL A 107 13.09 -9.55 7.12
CA VAL A 107 12.77 -10.98 6.98
C VAL A 107 11.26 -11.25 6.92
N ASP A 108 10.46 -10.42 7.60
CA ASP A 108 9.00 -10.51 7.68
C ASP A 108 8.30 -9.61 6.67
N ARG A 109 8.92 -8.49 6.26
CA ARG A 109 8.30 -7.51 5.37
C ARG A 109 9.24 -6.77 4.42
N ILE A 110 8.66 -6.19 3.38
CA ILE A 110 9.29 -5.27 2.45
C ILE A 110 8.40 -4.04 2.29
N ASN A 111 8.92 -2.85 2.61
CA ASN A 111 8.24 -1.57 2.37
C ASN A 111 8.80 -0.92 1.10
N ILE A 112 7.94 -0.67 0.12
CA ILE A 112 8.27 -0.01 -1.16
C ILE A 112 7.74 1.43 -1.25
N ASP A 113 7.14 1.98 -0.20
CA ASP A 113 6.76 3.39 -0.18
C ASP A 113 7.98 4.25 0.11
N THR A 114 8.62 4.73 -0.97
CA THR A 114 9.74 5.66 -0.90
C THR A 114 9.33 7.12 -1.10
N GLY A 115 8.07 7.45 -0.86
CA GLY A 115 7.60 8.83 -0.82
C GLY A 115 7.66 9.56 -2.16
N CYS A 116 7.29 8.90 -3.27
CA CYS A 116 7.27 9.50 -4.62
C CYS A 116 6.59 10.89 -4.66
N VAL A 117 5.44 11.02 -4.00
CA VAL A 117 4.67 12.28 -3.92
C VAL A 117 5.40 13.40 -3.15
N TYR A 118 6.39 13.05 -2.34
CA TYR A 118 7.20 13.96 -1.53
C TYR A 118 8.57 14.26 -2.16
N GLY A 119 8.77 13.93 -3.43
CA GLY A 119 10.05 14.10 -4.13
C GLY A 119 11.02 12.93 -3.99
N GLY A 120 10.57 11.82 -3.37
CA GLY A 120 11.31 10.57 -3.36
C GLY A 120 11.16 9.77 -4.66
N HIS A 121 11.25 8.44 -4.56
CA HIS A 121 11.14 7.55 -5.71
C HIS A 121 9.78 6.86 -5.76
N LEU A 122 9.33 6.52 -6.96
CA LEU A 122 8.39 5.43 -7.20
C LEU A 122 9.19 4.13 -7.22
N THR A 123 8.96 3.27 -6.24
CA THR A 123 9.66 1.98 -6.10
C THR A 123 8.76 0.84 -6.53
N ALA A 124 9.34 -0.13 -7.23
CA ALA A 124 8.70 -1.39 -7.58
C ALA A 124 9.62 -2.56 -7.22
N LEU A 125 8.99 -3.66 -6.79
CA LEU A 125 9.66 -4.94 -6.50
C LEU A 125 9.26 -5.96 -7.58
N SER A 126 10.24 -6.63 -8.18
CA SER A 126 9.98 -7.77 -9.04
C SER A 126 9.80 -9.04 -8.18
N LEU A 127 8.61 -9.65 -8.23
CA LEU A 127 8.33 -10.88 -7.48
C LEU A 127 9.03 -12.10 -8.10
N ASP A 128 9.23 -12.11 -9.42
CA ASP A 128 9.99 -13.17 -10.11
C ASP A 128 11.45 -13.19 -9.66
N ALA A 129 11.98 -12.01 -9.35
CA ALA A 129 13.32 -11.86 -8.81
C ALA A 129 13.36 -12.05 -7.28
N LEU A 130 12.32 -12.53 -6.58
CA LEU A 130 12.37 -12.64 -5.10
C LEU A 130 13.47 -13.58 -4.57
N GLU A 131 14.11 -14.38 -5.41
CA GLU A 131 15.31 -15.16 -5.05
C GLU A 131 16.62 -14.36 -5.23
N GLU A 132 16.62 -13.33 -6.10
CA GLU A 132 17.77 -12.46 -6.41
C GLU A 132 17.63 -11.02 -5.88
N GLY A 133 16.43 -10.65 -5.45
CA GLY A 133 15.91 -9.37 -4.97
C GLY A 133 16.14 -8.16 -5.84
N GLU A 134 15.57 -8.12 -7.03
CA GLU A 134 15.62 -6.89 -7.83
C GLU A 134 14.58 -5.87 -7.36
N VAL A 135 15.05 -4.71 -6.88
CA VAL A 135 14.23 -3.52 -6.61
C VAL A 135 14.54 -2.44 -7.64
N ILE A 136 13.49 -1.89 -8.21
CA ILE A 136 13.56 -0.83 -9.23
C ILE A 136 13.06 0.47 -8.60
N LEU A 137 13.90 1.50 -8.65
CA LEU A 137 13.59 2.85 -8.19
C LEU A 137 13.48 3.77 -9.41
N LYS A 138 12.40 4.55 -9.50
CA LYS A 138 12.23 5.60 -10.51
C LYS A 138 11.96 6.94 -9.83
N SER A 139 12.78 7.96 -10.08
CA SER A 139 12.49 9.32 -9.59
C SER A 139 11.44 10.02 -10.46
N VAL A 140 10.85 11.10 -9.91
CA VAL A 140 9.98 12.02 -10.67
C VAL A 140 10.67 12.64 -11.89
N GLU A 141 12.00 12.72 -11.89
CA GLU A 141 12.83 13.23 -12.99
C GLU A 141 13.15 12.14 -14.05
N GLY A 142 12.64 10.92 -13.89
CA GLY A 142 12.85 9.82 -14.81
C GLY A 142 14.16 9.04 -14.61
N PHE A 143 14.94 9.35 -13.56
CA PHE A 143 16.11 8.55 -13.20
C PHE A 143 15.67 7.16 -12.74
N VAL A 144 16.25 6.11 -13.33
CA VAL A 144 15.98 4.71 -12.97
C VAL A 144 17.22 4.08 -12.38
N ARG A 145 17.09 3.49 -11.19
CA ARG A 145 18.11 2.69 -10.52
C ARG A 145 17.57 1.29 -10.26
N ARG A 146 18.39 0.28 -10.55
CA ARG A 146 18.14 -1.13 -10.21
C ARG A 146 19.15 -1.54 -9.16
N ASP A 147 18.66 -2.01 -8.03
CA ASP A 147 19.49 -2.56 -6.98
C ASP A 147 19.20 -4.05 -6.84
N ALA A 148 20.25 -4.85 -6.89
CA ALA A 148 20.18 -6.24 -6.46
C ALA A 148 20.17 -6.27 -4.92
N VAL A 149 19.21 -6.97 -4.36
CA VAL A 149 19.01 -7.12 -2.93
C VAL A 149 19.10 -8.59 -2.61
N ARG A 150 20.09 -8.96 -1.80
CA ARG A 150 20.12 -10.31 -1.26
C ARG A 150 19.17 -10.38 -0.09
N PHE A 151 18.15 -11.20 -0.22
CA PHE A 151 17.36 -11.59 0.93
C PHE A 151 18.15 -12.64 1.71
N GLY A 152 18.47 -12.32 2.96
CA GLY A 152 19.15 -13.24 3.88
C GLY A 152 18.31 -14.44 4.28
#